data_AF-A0A2A4K2D0-F1
#
_entry.id   AF-A0A2A4K2D0-F1
#
_cell.length_a   1.000
_cell.length_b   1.000
_cell.length_c   1.000
_cell.angle_alpha   90.00
_cell.angle_beta   90.00
_cell.angle_gamma   90.00
#
_symmetry.space_group_name_H-M   'P 1'
#
loop_
_entity.id
_entity.type
_entity.pdbx_description
1 polymer ?
#
loop_
_entity_poly.entity_id
_entity_poly.type
_entity_poly.pdbx_seq_one_letter_code
_entity_poly.pdbx_strand_id
1 'polypeptide(L)'
;MDTKEPSSIEENVEEAEDIDPINDIIDYLVRCAKISFKNAHVDELEIRTSDKIKMACDIYKKSPTDFLLQFGKYLAPHHIGYFENMQSADESFRECIKQLKTYHSEKSRCKRVRNRRYNALQKLQNETDYFCEKQMMYRNPLLYEQLVGQYLSDEEIKERDCVDNENLTFLSMILETVDRNEMREMKNEQMLEEDLESMKLTNAEDESKSTSSNKLKKKKQWGDFDTPDTRPTYMPEPRKQNLITAPERNLLRKEFLQEMYCSFIEGRDAEVDYNSIDNNEQYDDLEQVSQDAEDRYFDSESNDIENLEEHMKLVQEYGRKNSGSNLCDDPLDVFMKHITNKNNNYIFVLFYTSYFPAVLPVSQANIFQYLDEMQPATWQV
;
A
#
# COMPACT_ATOMS: atom_id res chain seq x y z
N MET A 1 -77.48 56.64 -11.92
CA MET A 1 -76.75 56.85 -10.66
C MET A 1 -76.81 55.56 -9.88
N ASP A 2 -75.76 54.82 -9.60
CA ASP A 2 -74.37 54.87 -10.01
C ASP A 2 -73.77 53.48 -9.77
N THR A 3 -72.69 53.24 -10.49
CA THR A 3 -71.78 52.09 -10.52
C THR A 3 -71.18 51.73 -9.16
N LYS A 4 -70.89 50.43 -8.92
CA LYS A 4 -69.54 49.98 -8.57
C LYS A 4 -69.32 48.47 -8.68
N GLU A 5 -68.21 48.19 -9.35
CA GLU A 5 -67.50 46.94 -9.66
C GLU A 5 -66.83 46.26 -8.44
N PRO A 6 -66.27 45.05 -8.61
CA PRO A 6 -65.87 44.13 -7.54
C PRO A 6 -64.46 44.41 -7.02
N SER A 7 -64.21 44.14 -5.73
CA SER A 7 -62.86 44.16 -5.16
C SER A 7 -62.27 42.75 -5.13
N SER A 8 -61.24 42.59 -5.96
CA SER A 8 -60.33 41.46 -6.12
C SER A 8 -59.84 40.90 -4.79
N ILE A 9 -60.00 39.59 -4.61
CA ILE A 9 -59.22 38.81 -3.65
C ILE A 9 -57.90 38.53 -4.37
N GLU A 10 -56.82 39.17 -3.93
CA GLU A 10 -55.47 38.84 -4.37
C GLU A 10 -55.13 37.45 -3.85
N GLU A 11 -55.11 36.48 -4.76
CA GLU A 11 -54.43 35.20 -4.55
C GLU A 11 -52.92 35.49 -4.48
N ASN A 12 -52.39 35.54 -3.26
CA ASN A 12 -50.98 35.30 -3.02
C ASN A 12 -50.72 33.82 -3.35
N VAL A 13 -50.35 33.57 -4.60
CA VAL A 13 -49.69 32.34 -4.99
C VAL A 13 -48.33 32.36 -4.32
N GLU A 14 -48.21 31.66 -3.19
CA GLU A 14 -46.91 31.23 -2.66
C GLU A 14 -46.28 30.34 -3.74
N GLU A 15 -45.36 30.92 -4.50
CA GLU A 15 -44.42 30.17 -5.33
C GLU A 15 -43.62 29.27 -4.40
N ALA A 16 -44.04 28.02 -4.28
CA ALA A 16 -43.19 26.96 -3.74
C ALA A 16 -42.02 26.81 -4.71
N GLU A 17 -40.90 27.49 -4.41
CA GLU A 17 -39.64 27.25 -5.09
C GLU A 17 -39.32 25.75 -4.95
N ASP A 18 -39.41 25.02 -6.06
CA ASP A 18 -38.86 23.66 -6.19
C ASP A 18 -37.37 23.77 -5.86
N ILE A 19 -37.00 23.45 -4.62
CA ILE A 19 -35.60 23.45 -4.19
C ILE A 19 -34.93 22.31 -4.94
N ASP A 20 -34.23 22.65 -6.03
CA ASP A 20 -33.47 21.67 -6.78
C ASP A 20 -32.42 21.04 -5.83
N PRO A 21 -32.44 19.72 -5.62
CA PRO A 21 -31.52 19.03 -4.71
C PRO A 21 -30.04 19.23 -5.09
N ILE A 22 -29.74 19.76 -6.29
CA ILE A 22 -28.39 20.23 -6.62
C ILE A 22 -27.87 21.31 -5.66
N ASN A 23 -28.73 22.19 -5.16
CA ASN A 23 -28.33 23.26 -4.24
C ASN A 23 -27.84 22.68 -2.90
N ASP A 24 -28.47 21.61 -2.42
CA ASP A 24 -28.04 20.88 -1.23
C ASP A 24 -26.71 20.16 -1.45
N ILE A 25 -26.51 19.58 -2.64
CA ILE A 25 -25.24 18.95 -3.04
C ILE A 25 -24.11 19.99 -3.05
N ILE A 26 -24.37 21.18 -3.59
CA ILE A 26 -23.39 22.26 -3.66
C ILE A 26 -23.10 22.82 -2.27
N ASP A 27 -24.12 23.00 -1.42
CA ASP A 27 -23.91 23.43 -0.03
C ASP A 27 -23.07 22.41 0.74
N TYR A 28 -23.32 21.10 0.56
CA TYR A 28 -22.50 20.04 1.11
C TYR A 28 -21.03 20.15 0.64
N LEU A 29 -20.79 20.36 -0.65
CA LEU A 29 -19.44 20.55 -1.20
C LEU A 29 -18.74 21.77 -0.58
N VAL A 30 -19.45 22.87 -0.34
CA VAL A 30 -18.87 24.07 0.28
C VAL A 30 -18.53 23.84 1.76
N ARG A 31 -19.29 22.99 2.46
CA ARG A 31 -18.97 22.56 3.84
C ARG A 31 -17.77 21.61 3.91
N CYS A 32 -17.47 20.89 2.83
CA CYS A 32 -16.27 20.06 2.73
C CYS A 32 -15.02 20.95 2.68
N ALA A 33 -14.31 21.07 3.82
CA ALA A 33 -13.17 21.97 4.01
C ALA A 33 -11.95 21.71 3.09
N LYS A 34 -11.93 20.60 2.33
CA LYS A 34 -10.80 20.17 1.49
C LYS A 34 -10.93 20.52 0.01
N ILE A 35 -12.00 21.21 -0.41
CA ILE A 35 -12.25 21.48 -1.82
C ILE A 35 -11.69 22.84 -2.23
N SER A 36 -10.76 22.83 -3.18
CA SER A 36 -10.28 24.02 -3.88
C SER A 36 -11.20 24.35 -5.05
N PHE A 37 -11.96 25.44 -4.94
CA PHE A 37 -12.88 25.92 -5.99
C PHE A 37 -12.18 26.80 -7.05
N LYS A 38 -10.85 26.99 -6.95
CA LYS A 38 -10.02 27.72 -7.92
C LYS A 38 -8.67 27.01 -8.12
N ASN A 39 -8.03 27.27 -9.26
CA ASN A 39 -6.64 26.95 -9.52
C ASN A 39 -5.77 27.73 -8.53
N ALA A 40 -5.11 27.02 -7.61
CA ALA A 40 -4.28 27.61 -6.58
C ALA A 40 -3.02 28.25 -7.20
N HIS A 41 -3.09 29.54 -7.53
CA HIS A 41 -1.90 30.37 -7.60
C HIS A 41 -1.62 30.96 -6.21
N VAL A 42 -0.34 31.13 -5.91
CA VAL A 42 0.29 31.15 -4.59
C VAL A 42 -0.23 32.21 -3.58
N ASP A 43 -1.10 33.16 -3.97
CA ASP A 43 -1.47 34.30 -3.11
C ASP A 43 -2.95 34.78 -3.21
N GLU A 44 -3.95 33.90 -3.40
CA GLU A 44 -5.37 34.34 -3.32
C GLU A 44 -6.06 33.99 -1.99
N LEU A 45 -6.63 35.04 -1.38
CA LEU A 45 -7.51 35.04 -0.21
C LEU A 45 -8.60 33.96 -0.33
N GLU A 46 -8.89 33.29 0.78
CA GLU A 46 -10.02 32.35 0.89
C GLU A 46 -11.29 32.99 0.32
N ILE A 47 -11.75 32.46 -0.80
CA ILE A 47 -12.97 32.89 -1.48
C ILE A 47 -14.14 32.72 -0.48
N ARG A 48 -14.99 33.74 -0.36
CA ARG A 48 -16.17 33.68 0.52
C ARG A 48 -17.03 32.47 0.17
N THR A 49 -17.66 31.86 1.17
CA THR A 49 -18.55 30.70 1.00
C THR A 49 -19.65 30.94 -0.04
N SER A 50 -20.20 32.16 -0.09
CA SER A 50 -21.20 32.58 -1.09
C SER A 50 -20.68 32.53 -2.53
N ASP A 51 -19.39 32.83 -2.72
CA ASP A 51 -18.79 32.89 -4.05
C ASP A 51 -18.39 31.49 -4.53
N LYS A 52 -18.01 30.59 -3.61
CA LYS A 52 -17.80 29.16 -3.89
C LYS A 52 -19.07 28.48 -4.41
N ILE A 53 -20.21 28.75 -3.77
CA ILE A 53 -21.53 28.22 -4.20
C ILE A 53 -21.85 28.70 -5.63
N LYS A 54 -21.68 30.00 -5.91
CA LYS A 54 -21.94 30.56 -7.25
C LYS A 54 -21.04 29.93 -8.31
N MET A 55 -19.74 29.78 -8.04
CA MET A 55 -18.82 29.14 -8.97
C MET A 55 -19.22 27.68 -9.26
N ALA A 56 -19.56 26.91 -8.23
CA ALA A 56 -20.03 25.54 -8.41
C ALA A 56 -21.32 25.46 -9.23
N CYS A 57 -22.30 26.34 -8.96
CA CYS A 57 -23.53 26.46 -9.74
C CYS A 57 -23.24 26.84 -11.20
N ASP A 58 -22.31 27.77 -11.44
CA ASP A 58 -21.94 28.21 -12.78
C ASP A 58 -21.26 27.09 -13.58
N ILE A 59 -20.42 26.27 -12.94
CA ILE A 59 -19.80 25.09 -13.56
C ILE A 59 -20.88 24.05 -13.90
N TYR A 60 -21.77 23.75 -12.95
CA TYR A 60 -22.86 22.80 -13.17
C TYR A 60 -23.79 23.22 -14.33
N LYS A 61 -24.16 24.51 -14.39
CA LYS A 61 -25.00 25.06 -15.47
C LYS A 61 -24.33 25.02 -16.83
N LYS A 62 -22.99 25.15 -16.88
CA LYS A 62 -22.23 25.05 -18.14
C LYS A 62 -22.16 23.60 -18.61
N SER A 63 -21.78 22.69 -17.72
CA SER A 63 -21.55 21.29 -18.04
C SER A 63 -21.66 20.41 -16.78
N PRO A 64 -22.72 19.59 -16.66
CA PRO A 64 -22.85 18.62 -15.59
C PRO A 64 -21.69 17.62 -15.53
N THR A 65 -21.11 17.26 -16.68
CA THR A 65 -19.96 16.35 -16.78
C THR A 65 -18.71 16.93 -16.13
N ASP A 66 -18.38 18.20 -16.40
CA ASP A 66 -17.18 18.83 -15.83
C ASP A 66 -17.33 19.03 -14.32
N PHE A 67 -18.55 19.32 -13.87
CA PHE A 67 -18.87 19.36 -12.44
C PHE A 67 -18.57 18.02 -11.76
N LEU A 68 -18.96 16.89 -12.37
CA LEU A 68 -18.67 15.57 -11.81
C LEU A 68 -17.19 15.20 -11.88
N LEU A 69 -16.47 15.57 -12.95
CA LEU A 69 -15.03 15.33 -13.05
C LEU A 69 -14.24 16.09 -11.98
N GLN A 70 -14.64 17.33 -11.68
CA GLN A 70 -13.94 18.18 -10.72
C GLN A 70 -14.34 17.88 -9.27
N PHE A 71 -15.63 17.74 -8.98
CA PHE A 71 -16.14 17.63 -7.60
C PHE A 71 -16.61 16.23 -7.23
N GLY A 72 -16.68 15.30 -8.18
CA GLY A 72 -17.24 13.96 -7.97
C GLY A 72 -16.52 13.15 -6.89
N LYS A 73 -15.22 13.36 -6.69
CA LYS A 73 -14.43 12.71 -5.63
C LYS A 73 -14.92 13.05 -4.22
N TYR A 74 -15.48 14.24 -4.03
CA TYR A 74 -15.91 14.76 -2.73
C TYR A 74 -17.41 14.56 -2.47
N LEU A 75 -18.16 14.06 -3.45
CA LEU A 75 -19.58 13.78 -3.31
C LEU A 75 -19.82 12.57 -2.40
N ALA A 76 -20.94 12.55 -1.70
CA ALA A 76 -21.39 11.38 -0.97
C ALA A 76 -22.10 10.38 -1.91
N PRO A 77 -22.15 9.07 -1.57
CA PRO A 77 -22.79 8.06 -2.43
C PRO A 77 -24.24 8.37 -2.80
N HIS A 78 -25.00 9.01 -1.90
CA HIS A 78 -26.39 9.38 -2.15
C HIS A 78 -26.54 10.52 -3.18
N HIS A 79 -25.56 11.44 -3.25
CA HIS A 79 -25.55 12.50 -4.27
C HIS A 79 -25.37 11.93 -5.68
N ILE A 80 -24.64 10.82 -5.83
CA ILE A 80 -24.43 10.16 -7.12
C ILE A 80 -25.74 9.59 -7.68
N GLY A 81 -26.66 9.16 -6.81
CA GLY A 81 -27.99 8.68 -7.19
C GLY A 81 -28.84 9.76 -7.86
N TYR A 82 -28.68 11.03 -7.47
CA TYR A 82 -29.36 12.14 -8.14
C TYR A 82 -28.94 12.26 -9.61
N PHE A 83 -27.63 12.21 -9.88
CA PHE A 83 -27.10 12.31 -11.25
C PHE A 83 -27.44 11.10 -12.12
N GLU A 84 -27.71 9.93 -11.54
CA GLU A 84 -28.18 8.76 -12.28
C GLU A 84 -29.60 8.93 -12.84
N ASN A 85 -30.46 9.61 -12.08
CA ASN A 85 -31.84 9.90 -12.44
C ASN A 85 -31.94 11.02 -13.49
N MET A 86 -30.91 11.87 -13.58
CA MET A 86 -30.72 12.74 -14.74
C MET A 86 -30.38 11.89 -15.97
N GLN A 87 -31.39 11.61 -16.79
CA GLN A 87 -31.20 10.97 -18.10
C GLN A 87 -30.49 11.94 -19.05
N SER A 88 -29.16 12.02 -18.96
CA SER A 88 -28.33 12.64 -19.99
C SER A 88 -28.06 11.65 -21.13
N ALA A 89 -28.14 12.10 -22.37
CA ALA A 89 -27.82 11.29 -23.56
C ALA A 89 -26.29 11.12 -23.78
N ASP A 90 -25.45 11.85 -23.04
CA ASP A 90 -24.00 11.80 -23.19
C ASP A 90 -23.40 10.54 -22.55
N GLU A 91 -22.80 9.70 -23.37
CA GLU A 91 -22.09 8.49 -22.94
C GLU A 91 -20.97 8.82 -21.93
N SER A 92 -20.25 9.92 -22.15
CA SER A 92 -19.18 10.38 -21.25
C SER A 92 -19.69 10.69 -19.83
N PHE A 93 -20.90 11.24 -19.72
CA PHE A 93 -21.52 11.52 -18.41
C PHE A 93 -21.92 10.23 -17.71
N ARG A 94 -22.52 9.29 -18.45
CA ARG A 94 -22.90 7.97 -17.91
C ARG A 94 -21.67 7.20 -17.44
N GLU A 95 -20.58 7.25 -18.19
CA GLU A 95 -19.33 6.61 -17.80
C GLU A 95 -18.70 7.26 -16.56
N CYS A 96 -18.73 8.60 -16.47
CA CYS A 96 -18.29 9.32 -15.28
C CYS A 96 -19.06 8.88 -14.02
N ILE A 97 -20.39 8.70 -14.12
CA ILE A 97 -21.21 8.19 -13.00
C ILE A 97 -20.80 6.76 -12.62
N LYS A 98 -20.58 5.87 -13.58
CA LYS A 98 -20.13 4.48 -13.29
C LYS A 98 -18.77 4.48 -12.58
N GLN A 99 -17.83 5.31 -13.04
CA GLN A 99 -16.52 5.45 -12.41
C GLN A 99 -16.64 6.00 -10.99
N LEU A 100 -17.47 7.02 -10.77
CA LEU A 100 -17.71 7.58 -9.44
C LEU A 100 -18.40 6.59 -8.50
N LYS A 101 -19.38 5.80 -8.97
CA LYS A 101 -19.96 4.70 -8.19
C LYS A 101 -18.91 3.68 -7.78
N THR A 102 -18.03 3.31 -8.70
CA THR A 102 -16.93 2.39 -8.42
C THR A 102 -15.95 3.01 -7.42
N TYR A 103 -15.63 4.29 -7.56
CA TYR A 103 -14.76 5.03 -6.65
C TYR A 103 -15.33 5.11 -5.23
N HIS A 104 -16.62 5.41 -5.09
CA HIS A 104 -17.32 5.53 -3.81
C HIS A 104 -17.79 4.20 -3.22
N SER A 105 -17.53 3.08 -3.89
CA SER A 105 -17.75 1.75 -3.34
C SER A 105 -16.85 1.52 -2.12
N GLU A 106 -17.41 0.92 -1.06
CA GLU A 106 -16.65 0.59 0.16
C GLU A 106 -15.44 -0.30 -0.15
N LYS A 107 -15.54 -1.21 -1.12
CA LYS A 107 -14.39 -2.04 -1.54
C LYS A 107 -13.24 -1.19 -2.09
N SER A 108 -13.56 -0.21 -2.93
CA SER A 108 -12.56 0.69 -3.52
C SER A 108 -12.00 1.66 -2.49
N ARG A 109 -12.84 2.15 -1.57
CA ARG A 109 -12.40 2.98 -0.44
C ARG A 109 -11.44 2.22 0.46
N CYS A 110 -11.78 1.00 0.87
CA CYS A 110 -10.89 0.17 1.70
C CYS A 110 -9.56 -0.12 0.99
N LYS A 111 -9.58 -0.41 -0.32
CA LYS A 111 -8.35 -0.56 -1.12
C LYS A 111 -7.50 0.71 -1.12
N ARG A 112 -8.10 1.88 -1.40
CA ARG A 112 -7.37 3.16 -1.38
C ARG A 112 -6.77 3.44 -0.01
N VAL A 113 -7.54 3.27 1.07
CA VAL A 113 -7.05 3.44 2.44
C VAL A 113 -5.88 2.50 2.72
N ARG A 114 -6.01 1.22 2.37
CA ARG A 114 -4.95 0.23 2.56
C ARG A 114 -3.68 0.60 1.78
N ASN A 115 -3.82 1.03 0.53
CA ASN A 115 -2.69 1.45 -0.32
C ASN A 115 -2.03 2.73 0.20
N ARG A 116 -2.82 3.73 0.61
CA ARG A 116 -2.30 4.97 1.23
C ARG A 116 -1.53 4.68 2.51
N ARG A 117 -2.08 3.83 3.38
CA ARG A 117 -1.40 3.38 4.60
C ARG A 117 -0.14 2.59 4.27
N TYR A 118 -0.14 1.75 3.25
CA TYR A 118 1.07 1.05 2.82
C TYR A 118 2.17 2.01 2.36
N ASN A 119 1.83 3.04 1.58
CA ASN A 119 2.81 4.07 1.19
C ASN A 119 3.29 4.90 2.38
N ALA A 120 2.41 5.21 3.33
CA ALA A 120 2.80 5.86 4.58
C ALA A 120 3.75 4.97 5.40
N LEU A 121 3.49 3.66 5.46
CA LEU A 121 4.36 2.67 6.10
C LEU A 121 5.75 2.68 5.47
N GLN A 122 5.84 2.65 4.14
CA GLN A 122 7.13 2.69 3.43
C GLN A 122 7.91 3.98 3.73
N LYS A 123 7.24 5.14 3.75
CA LYS A 123 7.89 6.41 4.13
C LYS A 123 8.38 6.37 5.57
N LEU A 124 7.53 5.94 6.51
CA LEU A 124 7.90 5.85 7.93
C LEU A 124 9.07 4.88 8.17
N GLN A 125 9.14 3.77 7.43
CA GLN A 125 10.23 2.81 7.52
C GLN A 125 11.58 3.42 7.09
N ASN A 126 11.56 4.32 6.11
CA ASN A 126 12.78 4.93 5.56
C ASN A 126 13.19 6.22 6.31
N GLU A 127 12.22 6.98 6.81
CA GLU A 127 12.45 8.33 7.35
C GLU A 127 12.49 8.38 8.89
N THR A 128 11.90 7.41 9.59
CA THR A 128 11.69 7.48 11.05
C THR A 128 12.03 6.18 11.78
N ASP A 129 12.15 6.28 13.11
CA ASP A 129 12.39 5.12 13.99
C ASP A 129 11.10 4.37 14.36
N TYR A 130 9.94 4.70 13.77
CA TYR A 130 8.65 4.11 14.14
C TYR A 130 8.64 2.58 14.03
N PHE A 131 9.25 2.05 12.98
CA PHE A 131 9.39 0.60 12.73
C PHE A 131 10.74 0.03 13.19
N CYS A 132 11.46 0.71 14.09
CA CYS A 132 12.61 0.08 14.73
C CYS A 132 12.13 -0.99 15.72
N GLU A 133 12.91 -2.05 15.89
CA GLU A 133 12.53 -3.19 16.75
C GLU A 133 12.23 -2.73 18.19
N LYS A 134 12.97 -1.75 18.71
CA LYS A 134 12.74 -1.17 20.04
C LYS A 134 11.35 -0.51 20.15
N GLN A 135 10.96 0.32 19.17
CA GLN A 135 9.64 0.99 19.16
C GLN A 135 8.50 0.00 18.95
N MET A 136 8.70 -1.03 18.12
CA MET A 136 7.69 -2.07 17.91
C MET A 136 7.49 -2.92 19.18
N MET A 137 8.57 -3.22 19.89
CA MET A 137 8.53 -3.90 21.20
C MET A 137 7.77 -3.06 22.24
N TYR A 138 7.98 -1.73 22.28
CA TYR A 138 7.24 -0.85 23.19
C TYR A 138 5.73 -0.87 22.93
N ARG A 139 5.32 -0.86 21.67
CA ARG A 139 3.90 -0.83 21.26
C ARG A 139 3.20 -2.17 21.46
N ASN A 140 3.90 -3.29 21.31
CA ASN A 140 3.32 -4.62 21.55
C ASN A 140 4.32 -5.56 22.25
N PRO A 141 4.49 -5.42 23.58
CA PRO A 141 5.50 -6.15 24.33
C PRO A 141 5.19 -7.64 24.50
N LEU A 142 3.92 -8.04 24.53
CA LEU A 142 3.56 -9.47 24.61
C LEU A 142 3.89 -10.21 23.31
N LEU A 143 3.48 -9.66 22.16
CA LEU A 143 3.77 -10.25 20.86
C LEU A 143 5.28 -10.37 20.63
N TYR A 144 6.04 -9.34 21.02
CA TYR A 144 7.51 -9.39 20.96
C TYR A 144 8.07 -10.52 21.80
N GLU A 145 7.60 -10.70 23.04
CA GLU A 145 8.05 -11.79 23.89
C GLU A 145 7.79 -13.16 23.26
N GLN A 146 6.59 -13.38 22.73
CA GLN A 146 6.17 -14.67 22.15
C GLN A 146 6.97 -15.03 20.90
N LEU A 147 7.27 -14.07 20.02
CA LEU A 147 7.94 -14.34 18.74
C LEU A 147 9.46 -14.16 18.79
N VAL A 148 9.97 -13.25 19.62
CA VAL A 148 11.39 -12.88 19.65
C VAL A 148 11.98 -13.07 21.04
N GLY A 149 11.39 -12.45 22.06
CA GLY A 149 11.96 -12.31 23.40
C GLY A 149 12.30 -13.64 24.09
N GLN A 150 11.46 -14.67 23.92
CA GLN A 150 11.67 -15.98 24.54
C GLN A 150 12.86 -16.79 23.96
N TYR A 151 13.36 -16.38 22.80
CA TYR A 151 14.45 -17.05 22.07
C TYR A 151 15.76 -16.27 22.09
N LEU A 152 15.80 -15.12 22.77
CA LEU A 152 17.02 -14.35 22.97
C LEU A 152 17.85 -14.96 24.11
N SER A 153 19.17 -14.92 23.97
CA SER A 153 20.07 -15.27 25.06
C SER A 153 20.11 -14.19 26.14
N ASP A 154 20.49 -14.54 27.36
CA ASP A 154 20.66 -13.54 28.44
C ASP A 154 21.75 -12.50 28.12
N GLU A 155 22.69 -12.82 27.24
CA GLU A 155 23.69 -11.88 26.71
C GLU A 155 23.05 -10.91 25.70
N GLU A 156 22.29 -11.42 24.73
CA GLU A 156 21.57 -10.60 23.74
C GLU A 156 20.56 -9.65 24.40
N ILE A 157 19.87 -10.12 25.45
CA ILE A 157 18.94 -9.29 26.22
C ILE A 157 19.68 -8.20 26.99
N LYS A 158 20.85 -8.52 27.58
CA LYS A 158 21.66 -7.52 28.26
C LYS A 158 22.20 -6.48 27.30
N GLU A 159 22.60 -6.86 26.09
CA GLU A 159 23.05 -5.92 25.05
C GLU A 159 21.91 -5.00 24.62
N ARG A 160 20.72 -5.55 24.39
CA ARG A 160 19.51 -4.77 24.06
C ARG A 160 19.13 -3.79 25.17
N ASP A 161 19.17 -4.26 26.42
CA ASP A 161 18.79 -3.49 27.61
C ASP A 161 19.95 -2.67 28.17
N CYS A 162 21.15 -2.80 27.61
CA CYS A 162 22.31 -2.01 27.99
C CYS A 162 22.06 -0.58 27.55
N VAL A 163 22.14 0.34 28.50
CA VAL A 163 22.13 1.76 28.21
C VAL A 163 23.58 2.24 28.29
N ASP A 164 24.03 3.05 27.33
CA ASP A 164 25.41 3.54 27.25
C ASP A 164 25.81 4.34 28.51
N ASN A 165 26.40 3.64 29.49
CA ASN A 165 26.73 4.17 30.82
C ASN A 165 27.63 5.43 30.80
N GLU A 166 28.25 5.74 29.66
CA GLU A 166 29.09 6.92 29.48
C GLU A 166 28.28 8.23 29.35
N ASN A 167 27.03 8.17 28.87
CA ASN A 167 26.20 9.34 28.57
C ASN A 167 24.83 9.36 29.27
N LEU A 168 24.52 8.43 30.20
CA LEU A 168 23.24 8.47 30.92
C LEU A 168 23.17 9.66 31.87
N THR A 169 22.15 10.48 31.67
CA THR A 169 21.70 11.40 32.70
C THR A 169 20.78 10.65 33.67
N PHE A 170 20.72 11.06 34.93
CA PHE A 170 19.77 10.47 35.89
C PHE A 170 18.32 10.48 35.38
N LEU A 171 17.93 11.53 34.64
CA LEU A 171 16.64 11.61 33.97
C LEU A 171 16.44 10.49 32.93
N SER A 172 17.44 10.18 32.11
CA SER A 172 17.32 9.11 31.11
C SER A 172 17.22 7.74 31.76
N MET A 173 17.89 7.54 32.91
CA MET A 173 17.73 6.34 33.72
C MET A 173 16.31 6.21 34.27
N ILE A 174 15.74 7.30 34.80
CA ILE A 174 14.36 7.31 35.30
C ILE A 174 13.38 7.02 34.16
N LEU A 175 13.48 7.72 33.03
CA LEU A 175 12.60 7.52 31.89
C LEU A 175 12.66 6.06 31.41
N GLU A 176 13.85 5.49 31.23
CA GLU A 176 14.00 4.09 30.85
C GLU A 176 13.39 3.12 31.90
N THR A 177 13.47 3.43 33.20
CA THR A 177 12.80 2.59 34.21
C THR A 177 11.27 2.69 34.17
N VAL A 178 10.73 3.87 33.84
CA VAL A 178 9.30 4.09 33.65
C VAL A 178 8.84 3.33 32.41
N ASP A 179 9.51 3.53 31.27
CA ASP A 179 9.23 2.85 30.01
C ASP A 179 9.25 1.32 30.18
N ARG A 180 10.22 0.79 30.92
CA ARG A 180 10.29 -0.66 31.25
C ARG A 180 9.18 -1.13 32.17
N ASN A 181 8.67 -0.28 33.05
CA ASN A 181 7.56 -0.63 33.92
C ASN A 181 6.25 -0.63 33.13
N GLU A 182 6.03 0.38 32.29
CA GLU A 182 4.89 0.48 31.37
C GLU A 182 4.83 -0.72 30.43
N MET A 183 5.95 -1.10 29.79
CA MET A 183 6.00 -2.32 28.96
C MET A 183 5.62 -3.59 29.73
N ARG A 184 6.05 -3.69 31.00
CA ARG A 184 5.73 -4.85 31.84
C ARG A 184 4.26 -4.89 32.21
N GLU A 185 3.67 -3.75 32.53
CA GLU A 185 2.25 -3.61 32.82
C GLU A 185 1.41 -3.93 31.57
N MET A 186 1.72 -3.32 30.44
CA MET A 186 1.06 -3.57 29.15
C MET A 186 1.14 -5.05 28.74
N LYS A 187 2.31 -5.68 28.86
CA LYS A 187 2.48 -7.13 28.59
C LYS A 187 1.57 -7.98 29.48
N ASN A 188 1.48 -7.64 30.77
CA ASN A 188 0.65 -8.39 31.71
C ASN A 188 -0.84 -8.22 31.38
N GLU A 189 -1.27 -7.02 31.00
CA GLU A 189 -2.65 -6.75 30.57
C GLU A 189 -3.01 -7.54 29.31
N GLN A 190 -2.15 -7.49 28.29
CA GLN A 190 -2.34 -8.26 27.05
C GLN A 190 -2.44 -9.77 27.33
N MET A 191 -1.61 -10.30 28.23
CA MET A 191 -1.62 -11.72 28.59
C MET A 191 -2.92 -12.12 29.30
N LEU A 192 -3.43 -11.27 30.19
CA LEU A 192 -4.72 -11.49 30.84
C LEU A 192 -5.87 -11.46 29.81
N GLU A 193 -5.79 -10.61 28.79
CA GLU A 193 -6.80 -10.53 27.74
C GLU A 193 -6.78 -11.77 26.84
N GLU A 194 -5.60 -12.27 26.43
CA GLU A 194 -5.47 -13.54 25.71
C GLU A 194 -6.00 -14.73 26.53
N ASP A 195 -5.66 -14.80 27.82
CA ASP A 195 -6.16 -15.85 28.73
C ASP A 195 -7.69 -15.80 28.84
N LEU A 196 -8.27 -14.60 29.00
CA LEU A 196 -9.72 -14.42 29.06
C LEU A 196 -10.39 -14.81 27.75
N GLU A 197 -9.83 -14.44 26.61
CA GLU A 197 -10.37 -14.78 25.30
C GLU A 197 -10.31 -16.30 25.05
N SER A 198 -9.19 -16.94 25.40
CA SER A 198 -9.07 -18.40 25.36
C SER A 198 -10.14 -19.08 26.23
N MET A 199 -10.40 -18.55 27.44
CA MET A 199 -11.39 -19.08 28.36
C MET A 199 -12.84 -18.85 27.88
N LYS A 200 -13.12 -17.73 27.21
CA LYS A 200 -14.43 -17.48 26.57
C LYS A 200 -14.71 -18.48 25.45
N LEU A 201 -13.70 -18.78 24.63
CA LEU A 201 -13.82 -19.76 23.55
C LEU A 201 -14.04 -21.19 24.08
N THR A 202 -13.43 -21.56 25.21
CA THR A 202 -13.65 -22.87 25.84
C THR A 202 -14.97 -22.99 26.59
N ASN A 203 -15.53 -21.89 27.10
CA ASN A 203 -16.78 -21.89 27.87
C ASN A 203 -18.06 -21.91 27.01
N ALA A 204 -17.94 -21.84 25.68
CA ALA A 204 -19.07 -22.03 24.77
C ALA A 204 -19.56 -23.49 24.67
N GLU A 205 -18.82 -24.46 25.25
CA GLU A 205 -19.15 -25.89 25.18
C GLU A 205 -19.26 -26.61 26.54
N ASP A 206 -19.02 -25.97 27.69
CA ASP A 206 -19.04 -26.71 28.96
C ASP A 206 -19.51 -25.88 30.18
N GLU A 207 -20.82 -25.94 30.44
CA GLU A 207 -21.43 -25.64 31.75
C GLU A 207 -21.12 -26.80 32.71
N SER A 208 -19.85 -27.01 33.09
CA SER A 208 -19.53 -27.75 34.31
C SER A 208 -18.07 -27.64 34.78
N LYS A 209 -17.93 -27.37 36.09
CA LYS A 209 -16.74 -27.53 36.96
C LYS A 209 -15.80 -26.34 37.14
N SER A 210 -16.29 -25.43 37.96
CA SER A 210 -15.50 -24.79 39.02
C SER A 210 -14.62 -25.81 39.78
N THR A 211 -13.30 -25.75 39.61
CA THR A 211 -12.35 -26.44 40.49
C THR A 211 -11.36 -25.45 41.10
N SER A 212 -11.74 -25.02 42.31
CA SER A 212 -10.92 -24.52 43.42
C SER A 212 -9.39 -24.55 43.26
N SER A 213 -8.77 -23.36 43.22
CA SER A 213 -7.44 -23.13 43.77
C SER A 213 -7.47 -21.96 44.78
N ASN A 214 -7.91 -22.26 46.00
CA ASN A 214 -7.82 -21.36 47.15
C ASN A 214 -6.34 -21.12 47.54
N LYS A 215 -5.66 -20.18 46.88
CA LYS A 215 -4.50 -19.50 47.46
C LYS A 215 -5.03 -18.41 48.40
N LEU A 216 -5.06 -18.73 49.69
CA LEU A 216 -5.37 -17.80 50.78
C LEU A 216 -4.51 -16.54 50.69
N LYS A 217 -5.01 -15.49 50.03
CA LYS A 217 -4.45 -14.14 50.12
C LYS A 217 -4.74 -13.63 51.53
N LYS A 218 -3.75 -13.68 52.42
CA LYS A 218 -3.83 -12.98 53.71
C LYS A 218 -4.08 -11.50 53.41
N LYS A 219 -5.25 -10.97 53.80
CA LYS A 219 -5.56 -9.55 53.71
C LYS A 219 -4.53 -8.78 54.54
N LYS A 220 -3.63 -8.04 53.89
CA LYS A 220 -2.78 -7.04 54.56
C LYS A 220 -3.71 -5.89 54.99
N GLN A 221 -3.89 -5.72 56.30
CA GLN A 221 -4.56 -4.53 56.86
C GLN A 221 -3.60 -3.34 56.80
N TRP A 222 -4.12 -2.15 56.54
CA TRP A 222 -3.37 -0.91 56.67
C TRP A 222 -2.78 -0.80 58.09
N GLY A 223 -1.44 -0.73 58.20
CA GLY A 223 -0.73 -0.58 59.48
C GLY A 223 0.19 -1.74 59.90
N ASP A 224 0.25 -2.84 59.15
CA ASP A 224 1.15 -3.97 59.43
C ASP A 224 2.56 -3.71 58.83
N PHE A 225 3.43 -3.02 59.58
CA PHE A 225 4.72 -2.47 59.15
C PHE A 225 5.95 -3.23 59.68
N ASP A 226 5.76 -4.37 60.38
CA ASP A 226 6.81 -4.99 61.20
C ASP A 226 7.92 -5.72 60.42
N THR A 227 7.81 -5.79 59.09
CA THR A 227 8.93 -6.18 58.22
C THR A 227 9.03 -5.20 57.07
N PRO A 228 10.13 -4.44 56.91
CA PRO A 228 10.35 -3.70 55.69
C PRO A 228 10.31 -4.72 54.55
N ASP A 229 9.35 -4.56 53.63
CA ASP A 229 9.17 -5.35 52.40
C ASP A 229 10.40 -5.07 51.48
N THR A 230 11.58 -5.52 51.91
CA THR A 230 12.87 -5.43 51.19
C THR A 230 13.08 -6.66 50.30
N ARG A 231 12.17 -7.64 50.37
CA ARG A 231 12.09 -8.71 49.40
C ARG A 231 11.32 -8.17 48.21
N PRO A 232 11.94 -8.09 47.02
CA PRO A 232 11.20 -7.80 45.80
C PRO A 232 9.99 -8.74 45.74
N THR A 233 8.79 -8.19 45.61
CA THR A 233 7.52 -8.94 45.47
C THR A 233 7.56 -9.92 44.29
N TYR A 234 8.53 -9.74 43.40
CA TYR A 234 8.77 -10.53 42.20
C TYR A 234 10.22 -11.05 42.20
N MET A 235 10.40 -12.36 42.33
CA MET A 235 11.61 -13.05 41.88
C MET A 235 11.35 -13.46 40.44
N PRO A 236 12.12 -12.98 39.44
CA PRO A 236 11.96 -13.44 38.06
C PRO A 236 12.11 -14.96 38.04
N GLU A 237 11.11 -15.67 37.52
CA GLU A 237 11.28 -17.09 37.26
C GLU A 237 12.47 -17.26 36.30
N PRO A 238 13.35 -18.25 36.53
CA PRO A 238 14.46 -18.50 35.63
C PRO A 238 13.91 -18.79 34.24
N ARG A 239 14.22 -17.93 33.27
CA ARG A 239 13.76 -18.07 31.88
C ARG A 239 14.23 -19.43 31.35
N LYS A 240 13.27 -20.22 30.83
CA LYS A 240 13.58 -21.45 30.11
C LYS A 240 14.08 -21.03 28.72
N GLN A 241 15.39 -21.08 28.52
CA GLN A 241 15.99 -20.79 27.22
C GLN A 241 15.52 -21.84 26.21
N ASN A 242 14.59 -21.47 25.34
CA ASN A 242 14.13 -22.31 24.24
C ASN A 242 15.10 -22.14 23.09
N LEU A 243 15.96 -23.13 22.87
CA LEU A 243 16.94 -23.08 21.79
C LEU A 243 16.26 -23.47 20.48
N ILE A 244 16.10 -22.50 19.59
CA ILE A 244 15.62 -22.70 18.22
C ILE A 244 16.75 -22.49 17.21
N THR A 245 16.56 -23.00 16.00
CA THR A 245 17.58 -22.88 14.95
C THR A 245 17.65 -21.43 14.46
N ALA A 246 18.82 -20.93 14.05
CA ALA A 246 18.98 -19.60 13.46
C ALA A 246 17.95 -19.23 12.35
N PRO A 247 17.63 -20.10 11.36
CA PRO A 247 16.59 -19.79 10.37
C PRO A 247 15.20 -19.66 10.98
N GLU A 248 14.87 -20.47 11.98
CA GLU A 248 13.58 -20.41 12.68
C GLU A 248 13.45 -19.10 13.46
N ARG A 249 14.52 -18.69 14.16
CA ARG A 249 14.57 -17.39 14.86
C ARG A 249 14.38 -16.22 13.90
N ASN A 250 14.96 -16.31 12.70
CA ASN A 250 14.78 -15.27 11.68
C ASN A 250 13.37 -15.28 11.10
N LEU A 251 12.73 -16.43 11.00
CA LEU A 251 11.34 -16.54 10.56
C LEU A 251 10.41 -15.88 11.58
N LEU A 252 10.54 -16.20 12.87
CA LEU A 252 9.72 -15.60 13.92
C LEU A 252 9.91 -14.08 14.04
N ARG A 253 11.16 -13.60 13.87
CA ARG A 253 11.41 -12.15 13.77
C ARG A 253 10.70 -11.51 12.58
N LYS A 254 10.65 -12.18 11.43
CA LYS A 254 9.89 -11.68 10.27
C LYS A 254 8.39 -11.69 10.51
N GLU A 255 7.87 -12.71 11.18
CA GLU A 255 6.46 -12.77 11.58
C GLU A 255 6.10 -11.62 12.52
N PHE A 256 6.96 -11.32 13.50
CA PHE A 256 6.79 -10.15 14.36
C PHE A 256 6.72 -8.84 13.57
N LEU A 257 7.65 -8.63 12.63
CA LEU A 257 7.64 -7.44 11.79
C LEU A 257 6.36 -7.37 10.93
N GLN A 258 5.98 -8.49 10.33
CA GLN A 258 4.80 -8.58 9.47
C GLN A 258 3.52 -8.28 10.23
N GLU A 259 3.35 -8.81 11.44
CA GLU A 259 2.16 -8.56 12.25
C GLU A 259 2.05 -7.09 12.62
N MET A 260 3.16 -6.44 12.98
CA MET A 260 3.19 -5.02 13.26
C MET A 260 2.91 -4.16 12.01
N TYR A 261 3.38 -4.58 10.83
CA TYR A 261 3.01 -3.94 9.57
C TYR A 261 1.51 -4.10 9.26
N CYS A 262 0.96 -5.30 9.48
CA CYS A 262 -0.47 -5.55 9.33
C CYS A 262 -1.29 -4.69 10.30
N SER A 263 -0.90 -4.60 11.57
CA SER A 263 -1.53 -3.72 12.58
C SER A 263 -1.59 -2.27 12.12
N PHE A 264 -0.49 -1.76 11.60
CA PHE A 264 -0.41 -0.40 11.07
C PHE A 264 -1.35 -0.20 9.87
N ILE A 265 -1.32 -1.12 8.90
CA ILE A 265 -2.17 -1.05 7.70
C ILE A 265 -3.65 -1.16 8.07
N GLU A 266 -3.99 -1.97 9.07
CA GLU A 266 -5.36 -2.18 9.55
C GLU A 266 -5.86 -1.03 10.41
N GLY A 267 -4.96 -0.20 10.93
CA GLY A 267 -5.31 1.02 11.65
C GLY A 267 -5.47 0.81 13.15
N ARG A 268 -4.78 -0.17 13.72
CA ARG A 268 -4.86 -0.51 15.15
C ARG A 268 -3.94 0.33 16.03
N ASP A 269 -2.97 1.04 15.47
CA ASP A 269 -1.96 1.74 16.27
C ASP A 269 -2.52 3.08 16.80
N ALA A 270 -2.70 3.18 18.11
CA ALA A 270 -3.36 4.34 18.74
C ALA A 270 -2.57 5.66 18.62
N GLU A 271 -1.25 5.59 18.44
CA GLU A 271 -0.36 6.76 18.36
C GLU A 271 -0.41 7.46 17.00
N VAL A 272 -1.02 6.85 15.98
CA VAL A 272 -1.02 7.34 14.61
C VAL A 272 -2.35 8.00 14.27
N ASP A 273 -2.30 9.25 13.79
CA ASP A 273 -3.47 9.92 13.23
C ASP A 273 -3.75 9.43 11.80
N TYR A 274 -4.44 8.28 11.69
CA TYR A 274 -4.84 7.70 10.41
C TYR A 274 -5.76 8.61 9.58
N ASN A 275 -6.49 9.54 10.18
CA ASN A 275 -7.38 10.42 9.43
C ASN A 275 -6.59 11.37 8.51
N SER A 276 -5.36 11.71 8.89
CA SER A 276 -4.46 12.51 8.07
C SER A 276 -3.90 11.70 6.89
N ILE A 277 -3.59 10.42 7.10
CA ILE A 277 -3.07 9.50 6.07
C ILE A 277 -4.17 9.08 5.09
N ASP A 278 -5.30 8.60 5.60
CA ASP A 278 -6.40 8.00 4.83
C ASP A 278 -7.02 8.99 3.83
N ASN A 279 -6.96 10.28 4.14
CA ASN A 279 -7.53 11.35 3.32
C ASN A 279 -6.47 12.19 2.58
N ASN A 280 -5.20 11.77 2.56
CA ASN A 280 -4.15 12.48 1.84
C ASN A 280 -3.85 11.79 0.49
N GLU A 281 -4.07 12.54 -0.59
CA GLU A 281 -3.84 12.08 -1.97
C GLU A 281 -2.34 11.95 -2.30
N GLN A 282 -1.44 12.56 -1.52
CA GLN A 282 0.02 12.41 -1.71
C GLN A 282 0.54 11.01 -1.40
N TYR A 283 -0.26 10.17 -0.74
CA TYR A 283 0.04 8.76 -0.53
C TYR A 283 -0.63 7.86 -1.58
N ASP A 284 -1.31 8.42 -2.59
CA ASP A 284 -1.76 7.63 -3.74
C ASP A 284 -0.56 7.31 -4.63
N ASP A 285 -0.26 6.02 -4.78
CA ASP A 285 0.75 5.55 -5.73
C ASP A 285 0.14 5.52 -7.14
N LEU A 286 0.35 6.60 -7.89
CA LEU A 286 -0.14 6.74 -9.25
C LEU A 286 0.53 5.74 -10.20
N GLU A 287 1.76 5.33 -9.93
CA GLU A 287 2.47 4.36 -10.75
C GLU A 287 1.84 2.98 -10.60
N GLN A 288 1.60 2.55 -9.36
CA GLN A 288 0.89 1.30 -9.09
C GLN A 288 -0.54 1.34 -9.65
N VAL A 289 -1.24 2.47 -9.56
CA VAL A 289 -2.59 2.59 -10.16
C VAL A 289 -2.54 2.50 -11.68
N SER A 290 -1.50 3.02 -12.33
CA SER A 290 -1.29 2.86 -13.78
C SER A 290 -1.06 1.40 -14.13
N GLN A 291 -0.15 0.72 -13.41
CA GLN A 291 0.16 -0.69 -13.61
C GLN A 291 -1.09 -1.57 -13.39
N ASP A 292 -1.83 -1.36 -12.32
CA ASP A 292 -3.10 -2.07 -12.05
C ASP A 292 -4.15 -1.84 -13.16
N ALA A 293 -4.13 -0.66 -13.80
CA ALA A 293 -5.02 -0.33 -14.91
C ALA A 293 -4.55 -0.99 -16.22
N GLU A 294 -3.24 -1.03 -16.47
CA GLU A 294 -2.62 -1.75 -17.59
C GLU A 294 -2.89 -3.24 -17.47
N ASP A 295 -2.65 -3.86 -16.30
CA ASP A 295 -2.93 -5.27 -16.05
C ASP A 295 -4.41 -5.60 -16.27
N ARG A 296 -5.32 -4.74 -15.79
CA ARG A 296 -6.76 -4.92 -16.05
C ARG A 296 -7.09 -4.84 -17.55
N TYR A 297 -6.42 -3.95 -18.27
CA TYR A 297 -6.58 -3.84 -19.72
C TYR A 297 -6.13 -5.13 -20.41
N PHE A 298 -4.94 -5.65 -20.09
CA PHE A 298 -4.42 -6.90 -20.63
C PHE A 298 -5.28 -8.13 -20.25
N ASP A 299 -5.80 -8.20 -19.03
CA ASP A 299 -6.68 -9.28 -18.59
C ASP A 299 -8.05 -9.23 -19.29
N SER A 300 -8.51 -8.03 -19.68
CA SER A 300 -9.78 -7.81 -20.38
C SER A 300 -9.68 -8.04 -21.89
N GLU A 301 -8.48 -7.94 -22.46
CA GLU A 301 -8.20 -8.46 -23.79
C GLU A 301 -8.27 -9.99 -23.70
N SER A 302 -9.40 -10.55 -24.16
CA SER A 302 -9.43 -11.97 -24.47
C SER A 302 -8.28 -12.27 -25.41
N ASN A 303 -7.44 -13.26 -25.07
CA ASN A 303 -6.56 -13.93 -26.02
C ASN A 303 -7.44 -14.64 -27.05
N ASP A 304 -8.21 -13.89 -27.82
CA ASP A 304 -9.08 -14.42 -28.84
C ASP A 304 -8.16 -15.06 -29.86
N ILE A 305 -8.22 -16.38 -29.90
CA ILE A 305 -7.59 -17.22 -30.90
C ILE A 305 -7.96 -16.71 -32.31
N GLU A 306 -9.08 -15.99 -32.46
CA GLU A 306 -9.48 -15.26 -33.66
C GLU A 306 -8.53 -14.10 -34.02
N ASN A 307 -8.03 -13.32 -33.05
CA ASN A 307 -7.07 -12.25 -33.31
C ASN A 307 -5.70 -12.82 -33.74
N LEU A 308 -5.30 -13.96 -33.16
CA LEU A 308 -4.09 -14.68 -33.59
C LEU A 308 -4.26 -15.35 -34.96
N GLU A 309 -5.42 -15.94 -35.25
CA GLU A 309 -5.77 -16.56 -36.54
C GLU A 309 -5.92 -15.51 -37.66
N GLU A 310 -6.53 -14.36 -37.36
CA GLU A 310 -6.59 -13.21 -38.27
C GLU A 310 -5.20 -12.62 -38.50
N HIS A 311 -4.38 -12.48 -37.47
CA HIS A 311 -3.00 -12.05 -37.61
C HIS A 311 -2.16 -13.05 -38.42
N MET A 312 -2.35 -14.36 -38.23
CA MET A 312 -1.72 -15.41 -39.05
C MET A 312 -2.21 -15.39 -40.50
N LYS A 313 -3.51 -15.14 -40.74
CA LYS A 313 -4.08 -14.97 -42.08
C LYS A 313 -3.56 -13.72 -42.78
N LEU A 314 -3.47 -12.59 -42.08
CA LEU A 314 -2.87 -11.35 -42.60
C LEU A 314 -1.41 -11.58 -42.98
N VAL A 315 -0.62 -12.22 -42.11
CA VAL A 315 0.78 -12.58 -42.41
C VAL A 315 0.86 -13.49 -43.66
N GLN A 316 -0.03 -14.46 -43.81
CA GLN A 316 -0.09 -15.29 -45.02
C GLN A 316 -0.54 -14.51 -46.26
N GLU A 317 -1.46 -13.57 -46.13
CA GLU A 317 -1.98 -12.76 -47.23
C GLU A 317 -0.93 -11.75 -47.74
N TYR A 318 -0.27 -11.05 -46.83
CA TYR A 318 0.84 -10.15 -47.17
C TYR A 318 2.08 -10.93 -47.65
N GLY A 319 2.33 -12.12 -47.11
CA GLY A 319 3.36 -13.04 -47.62
C GLY A 319 3.07 -13.57 -49.04
N ARG A 320 1.79 -13.80 -49.38
CA ARG A 320 1.38 -14.25 -50.73
C ARG A 320 1.32 -13.13 -51.76
N LYS A 321 0.96 -11.90 -51.39
CA LYS A 321 0.85 -10.78 -52.35
C LYS A 321 2.20 -10.35 -52.95
N ASN A 322 3.33 -10.67 -52.31
CA ASN A 322 4.67 -10.44 -52.85
C ASN A 322 5.19 -11.53 -53.81
N SER A 323 4.46 -12.63 -54.03
CA SER A 323 4.92 -13.68 -54.96
C SER A 323 4.66 -13.37 -56.44
N GLY A 324 4.12 -12.19 -56.77
CA GLY A 324 3.73 -11.77 -58.13
C GLY A 324 4.70 -10.82 -58.83
N SER A 325 5.74 -10.31 -58.15
CA SER A 325 6.72 -9.41 -58.76
C SER A 325 8.15 -9.88 -58.47
N ASN A 326 8.81 -10.43 -59.49
CA ASN A 326 10.26 -10.64 -59.62
C ASN A 326 11.04 -10.86 -58.31
N LEU A 327 11.02 -12.11 -57.83
CA LEU A 327 11.88 -12.61 -56.74
C LEU A 327 13.36 -12.58 -57.12
N CYS A 328 14.04 -11.47 -56.90
CA CYS A 328 15.50 -11.48 -56.80
C CYS A 328 16.09 -10.44 -55.83
N ASP A 329 15.33 -9.45 -55.37
CA ASP A 329 15.90 -8.31 -54.64
C ASP A 329 15.26 -8.06 -53.25
N ASP A 330 14.74 -9.08 -52.56
CA ASP A 330 14.45 -8.93 -51.12
C ASP A 330 15.79 -8.91 -50.35
N PRO A 331 16.12 -7.81 -49.65
CA PRO A 331 17.38 -7.70 -48.89
C PRO A 331 17.58 -8.82 -47.87
N LEU A 332 16.49 -9.39 -47.33
CA LEU A 332 16.55 -10.48 -46.35
C LEU A 332 16.94 -11.81 -47.00
N ASP A 333 16.45 -12.09 -48.21
CA ASP A 333 16.83 -13.26 -49.00
C ASP A 333 18.30 -13.19 -49.42
N VAL A 334 18.76 -11.99 -49.84
CA VAL A 334 20.18 -11.75 -50.14
C VAL A 334 21.04 -12.01 -48.90
N PHE A 335 20.60 -11.56 -47.73
CA PHE A 335 21.30 -11.76 -46.46
C PHE A 335 21.34 -13.24 -46.03
N MET A 336 20.21 -13.95 -46.09
CA MET A 336 20.13 -15.38 -45.77
C MET A 336 20.95 -16.23 -46.75
N LYS A 337 21.01 -15.85 -48.03
CA LYS A 337 21.89 -16.46 -49.03
C LYS A 337 23.37 -16.20 -48.73
N HIS A 338 23.72 -15.00 -48.25
CA HIS A 338 25.09 -14.69 -47.81
C HIS A 338 25.51 -15.49 -46.57
N ILE A 339 24.59 -15.69 -45.61
CA ILE A 339 24.86 -16.52 -44.42
C ILE A 339 25.09 -17.98 -44.81
N THR A 340 24.22 -18.55 -45.65
CA THR A 340 24.34 -19.95 -46.10
C THR A 340 25.61 -20.19 -46.91
N ASN A 341 25.98 -19.25 -47.79
CA ASN A 341 27.24 -19.33 -48.54
C ASN A 341 28.49 -19.18 -47.66
N LYS A 342 28.45 -18.37 -46.59
CA LYS A 342 29.56 -18.31 -45.62
C LYS A 342 29.74 -19.63 -44.88
N ASN A 343 28.65 -20.27 -44.43
CA ASN A 343 28.73 -21.53 -43.70
C ASN A 343 29.23 -22.69 -44.58
N ASN A 344 28.86 -22.73 -45.86
CA ASN A 344 29.36 -23.74 -46.79
C ASN A 344 30.86 -23.60 -47.09
N ASN A 345 31.41 -22.38 -47.10
CA ASN A 345 32.85 -22.17 -47.26
C ASN A 345 33.66 -22.57 -46.01
N TYR A 346 33.11 -22.37 -44.80
CA TYR A 346 33.75 -22.86 -43.57
C TYR A 346 33.74 -24.39 -43.48
N ILE A 347 32.68 -25.05 -43.96
CA ILE A 347 32.63 -26.51 -44.01
C ILE A 347 33.61 -27.05 -45.06
N PHE A 348 33.75 -26.44 -46.22
CA PHE A 348 34.67 -26.93 -47.26
C PHE A 348 36.16 -26.78 -46.88
N VAL A 349 36.53 -25.73 -46.11
CA VAL A 349 37.90 -25.55 -45.62
C VAL A 349 38.26 -26.56 -44.52
N LEU A 350 37.32 -26.89 -43.62
CA LEU A 350 37.59 -27.81 -42.51
C LEU A 350 37.67 -29.28 -42.95
N PHE A 351 37.02 -29.68 -44.05
CA PHE A 351 37.12 -31.04 -44.58
C PHE A 351 38.39 -31.29 -45.42
N TYR A 352 39.00 -30.24 -46.00
CA TYR A 352 40.25 -30.39 -46.77
C TYR A 352 41.51 -30.47 -45.90
N THR A 353 41.47 -30.00 -44.65
CA THR A 353 42.63 -30.02 -43.73
C THR A 353 42.76 -31.31 -42.91
N SER A 354 41.79 -32.24 -42.96
CA SER A 354 41.77 -33.44 -42.12
C SER A 354 42.17 -34.75 -42.82
N TYR A 355 42.66 -34.72 -44.07
CA TYR A 355 43.07 -35.92 -44.80
C TYR A 355 44.46 -35.77 -45.43
N PHE A 356 45.53 -35.84 -44.62
CA PHE A 356 46.84 -36.41 -45.00
C PHE A 356 47.72 -36.56 -43.73
N PRO A 357 48.22 -37.76 -43.36
CA PRO A 357 48.99 -37.98 -42.13
C PRO A 357 50.50 -38.01 -42.41
N ALA A 358 51.31 -37.26 -41.66
CA ALA A 358 52.75 -37.53 -41.53
C ALA A 358 53.41 -36.85 -40.31
N VAL A 359 53.85 -37.70 -39.37
CA VAL A 359 55.18 -37.74 -38.71
C VAL A 359 55.69 -36.48 -37.93
N LEU A 360 55.95 -36.70 -36.63
CA LEU A 360 56.72 -35.90 -35.63
C LEU A 360 58.12 -35.40 -36.14
N PRO A 361 58.95 -34.57 -35.41
CA PRO A 361 58.93 -34.18 -33.98
C PRO A 361 59.34 -32.71 -33.58
N VAL A 362 59.13 -32.38 -32.29
CA VAL A 362 59.96 -31.59 -31.33
C VAL A 362 60.68 -30.31 -31.80
N SER A 363 60.36 -29.15 -31.21
CA SER A 363 61.30 -28.33 -30.40
C SER A 363 60.63 -27.06 -29.81
N GLN A 364 61.19 -26.64 -28.67
CA GLN A 364 60.83 -25.48 -27.85
C GLN A 364 60.89 -24.14 -28.63
N ALA A 365 60.04 -23.18 -28.28
CA ALA A 365 60.45 -21.86 -27.77
C ALA A 365 59.29 -20.84 -27.85
N ASN A 366 59.09 -20.13 -26.73
CA ASN A 366 58.66 -18.74 -26.59
C ASN A 366 57.55 -18.20 -27.51
N ILE A 367 56.41 -17.84 -26.91
CA ILE A 367 55.83 -16.48 -26.90
C ILE A 367 54.68 -16.52 -25.87
N PHE A 368 55.00 -16.25 -24.61
CA PHE A 368 54.03 -15.84 -23.58
C PHE A 368 54.72 -14.75 -22.76
N GLN A 369 54.71 -13.55 -23.31
CA GLN A 369 54.97 -12.30 -22.59
C GLN A 369 54.43 -11.18 -23.48
N TYR A 370 53.76 -10.22 -22.85
CA TYR A 370 53.05 -9.06 -23.41
C TYR A 370 51.61 -9.30 -23.88
N LEU A 371 50.66 -9.05 -22.98
CA LEU A 371 49.66 -7.98 -23.11
C LEU A 371 48.82 -7.93 -21.82
N ASP A 372 49.45 -7.49 -20.74
CA ASP A 372 48.79 -6.93 -19.56
C ASP A 372 49.13 -5.44 -19.56
N GLU A 373 48.32 -4.67 -20.29
CA GLU A 373 48.27 -3.20 -20.28
C GLU A 373 47.22 -2.77 -21.32
N MET A 374 46.05 -2.31 -20.87
CA MET A 374 45.25 -1.25 -21.49
C MET A 374 43.99 -1.01 -20.63
N GLN A 375 43.95 0.15 -19.99
CA GLN A 375 42.86 0.66 -19.13
C GLN A 375 41.54 0.88 -19.90
N PRO A 376 40.39 0.92 -19.20
CA PRO A 376 39.11 1.32 -19.78
C PRO A 376 39.00 2.85 -19.87
N ALA A 377 38.82 3.38 -21.08
CA ALA A 377 38.49 4.79 -21.33
C ALA A 377 37.01 4.94 -21.71
N THR A 378 36.37 5.81 -20.94
CA THR A 378 35.06 6.46 -21.09
C THR A 378 34.72 6.91 -22.51
N TRP A 379 33.45 6.78 -22.90
CA TRP A 379 32.80 7.71 -23.84
C TRP A 379 31.35 7.99 -23.41
N GLN A 380 31.09 9.26 -23.10
CA GLN A 380 29.79 9.91 -23.24
C GLN A 380 29.51 10.11 -24.73
N VAL A 381 28.30 9.80 -25.20
CA VAL A 381 27.28 10.72 -25.75
C VAL A 381 25.93 10.04 -25.58
#